data_AF-A0A842TYQ4-F1
#
_entry.id   AF-A0A842TYQ4-F1
#
_cell.length_a   1.000
_cell.length_b   1.000
_cell.length_c   1.000
_cell.angle_alpha   90.00
_cell.angle_beta   90.00
_cell.angle_gamma   90.00
#
_symmetry.space_group_name_H-M   'P 1'
#
loop_
_entity.id
_entity.type
_entity.pdbx_description
1 polymer ?
#
loop_
_entity_poly.entity_id
_entity_poly.type
_entity_poly.pdbx_seq_one_letter_code
_entity_poly.pdbx_strand_id
1 'polypeptide(L)' 'MKYRVHKLDIKLAREPDRLENFLNNLKGEVIAIIPDVKTLFLCYGAKVSFVLVVEKLKK' A
#
# COMPACT_ATOMS: atom_id res chain seq x y z
N MET A 1 -2.95 -5.67 -21.35
CA MET A 1 -3.10 -5.85 -19.88
C MET A 1 -3.31 -4.48 -19.28
N LYS A 2 -4.22 -4.34 -18.31
CA LYS A 2 -4.47 -3.05 -17.64
C LYS A 2 -4.06 -3.16 -16.17
N TYR A 3 -3.45 -2.11 -15.66
CA TYR A 3 -3.04 -2.02 -14.26
C TYR A 3 -3.75 -0.84 -13.61
N ARG A 4 -4.04 -0.98 -12.32
CA ARG A 4 -4.57 0.07 -11.46
C ARG A 4 -3.64 0.23 -10.27
N VAL A 5 -3.26 1.47 -9.99
CA VAL A 5 -2.43 1.80 -8.83
C VAL A 5 -3.33 2.48 -7.81
N HIS A 6 -3.36 1.93 -6.61
CA HIS A 6 -4.14 2.45 -5.50
C HIS A 6 -3.21 3.04 -4.46
N LYS A 7 -3.52 4.24 -3.99
CA LYS A 7 -2.83 4.83 -2.84
C LYS A 7 -3.65 4.54 -1.59
N LEU A 8 -3.06 3.82 -0.65
CA LEU A 8 -3.65 3.56 0.65
C LEU A 8 -2.90 4.36 1.72
N ASP A 9 -3.56 5.37 2.28
CA ASP A 9 -3.06 6.10 3.44
C ASP A 9 -3.41 5.30 4.72
N ILE A 10 -2.44 4.51 5.20
CA ILE A 10 -2.57 3.56 6.31
C ILE A 10 -1.41 3.75 7.30
N LYS A 11 -1.71 3.73 8.60
CA LYS A 11 -0.70 3.53 9.65
C LYS A 11 -0.49 2.03 9.87
N LEU A 12 0.44 1.40 9.14
CA LEU A 12 0.62 -0.07 9.17
C LEU A 12 0.80 -0.62 10.59
N ALA A 13 1.52 0.11 11.45
CA ALA A 13 1.78 -0.32 12.82
C ALA A 13 0.52 -0.36 13.72
N ARG A 14 -0.60 0.25 13.29
CA ARG A 14 -1.82 0.38 14.10
C ARG A 14 -3.07 -0.17 13.43
N GLU A 15 -3.05 -0.33 12.10
CA GLU A 15 -4.24 -0.66 11.31
C GLU A 15 -3.98 -1.82 10.31
N PRO A 16 -3.49 -3.00 10.73
CA PRO A 16 -3.26 -4.12 9.82
C PRO A 16 -4.55 -4.58 9.12
N ASP A 17 -5.66 -4.62 9.86
CA ASP A 17 -6.98 -5.04 9.36
C ASP A 17 -7.49 -4.18 8.20
N ARG A 18 -7.04 -2.92 8.13
CA ARG A 18 -7.43 -2.00 7.05
C ARG A 18 -6.77 -2.38 5.73
N LEU A 19 -5.51 -2.84 5.76
CA LEU A 19 -4.83 -3.35 4.57
C LEU A 19 -5.48 -4.66 4.14
N GLU A 20 -5.77 -5.56 5.07
CA GLU A 20 -6.44 -6.82 4.77
C GLU A 20 -7.81 -6.59 4.11
N ASN A 21 -8.65 -5.75 4.70
CA ASN A 21 -9.94 -5.38 4.12
C ASN A 21 -9.79 -4.73 2.75
N PHE A 22 -8.79 -3.88 2.54
CA PHE A 22 -8.52 -3.30 1.23
C PHE A 22 -8.20 -4.37 0.19
N LEU A 23 -7.28 -5.29 0.51
CA LEU A 23 -6.84 -6.37 -0.39
C LEU A 23 -7.99 -7.33 -0.73
N ASN A 24 -8.81 -7.70 0.25
CA ASN A 24 -9.96 -8.60 0.07
C ASN A 24 -11.07 -8.01 -0.81
N ASN A 25 -11.10 -6.69 -1.00
CA ASN A 25 -12.09 -6.01 -1.85
C ASN A 25 -11.60 -5.74 -3.28
N LEU A 26 -10.36 -6.10 -3.63
CA LEU A 26 -9.84 -5.93 -4.99
C LEU A 26 -10.46 -6.95 -5.95
N LYS A 27 -10.73 -6.54 -7.18
CA LYS A 27 -11.33 -7.40 -8.22
C LYS A 27 -10.27 -8.13 -9.06
N GLY A 28 -9.09 -7.54 -9.13
CA GLY A 28 -7.93 -8.03 -9.85
C GLY A 28 -6.91 -8.72 -8.94
N GLU A 29 -5.77 -9.03 -9.55
CA GLU A 29 -4.64 -9.69 -8.88
C GLU A 29 -3.67 -8.63 -8.34
N VAL A 30 -3.31 -8.70 -7.06
CA VAL A 30 -2.27 -7.83 -6.48
C VAL A 30 -0.91 -8.34 -6.91
N ILE A 31 -0.15 -7.49 -7.58
CA ILE A 31 1.18 -7.85 -8.11
C ILE A 31 2.32 -7.17 -7.35
N ALA A 32 2.05 -6.06 -6.67
CA ALA A 32 3.05 -5.35 -5.88
C ALA A 32 2.40 -4.49 -4.78
N ILE A 33 3.11 -4.36 -3.66
CA ILE A 33 2.78 -3.46 -2.55
C ILE A 33 4.06 -2.66 -2.25
N ILE A 34 4.04 -1.35 -2.48
CA ILE A 34 5.22 -0.48 -2.43
C ILE A 34 5.00 0.60 -1.36
N PRO A 35 5.73 0.58 -0.23
CA PRO A 35 5.61 1.61 0.80
C PRO A 35 6.34 2.91 0.39
N ASP A 36 5.71 4.06 0.65
CA ASP A 36 6.40 5.36 0.69
C ASP A 36 7.05 5.52 2.06
N VAL A 37 8.38 5.37 2.11
CA VAL A 37 9.17 5.49 3.33
C VAL A 37 9.88 6.83 3.33
N LYS A 38 9.57 7.67 4.31
CA LYS A 38 10.27 8.93 4.56
C LYS A 38 11.19 8.78 5.74
N THR A 39 12.47 9.04 5.53
CA THR A 39 13.47 9.16 6.59
C THR A 39 13.17 10.41 7.40
N LEU A 40 13.09 10.27 8.73
CA LEU A 40 12.94 11.42 9.61
C LEU A 40 14.25 12.20 9.67
N PHE A 41 14.15 13.52 9.80
CA PHE A 41 15.31 14.41 9.93
C PHE A 41 16.21 13.93 11.08
N LEU A 42 17.53 14.00 10.87
CA LEU A 42 18.57 13.47 11.78
C LEU A 42 18.60 11.92 11.94
N CYS A 43 18.02 11.15 11.01
CA CYS A 43 18.10 9.68 10.99
C CYS A 43 17.52 8.97 12.23
N TYR A 44 16.68 9.63 13.04
CA TYR A 44 16.04 9.04 14.23
C TYR A 44 14.92 8.02 13.91
N GLY A 45 14.72 7.67 12.65
CA GLY A 45 13.79 6.63 12.25
C GLY A 45 13.30 6.78 10.81
N ALA A 46 12.44 5.83 10.43
CA ALA A 46 11.72 5.85 9.15
C ALA A 46 10.22 5.83 9.43
N LYS A 47 9.47 6.66 8.71
CA LYS A 47 8.01 6.69 8.78
C LYS A 47 7.44 6.29 7.43
N VAL A 48 6.56 5.30 7.44
CA VAL A 48 5.74 4.99 6.26
C VAL A 48 4.60 6.01 6.20
N SER A 49 4.50 6.76 5.11
CA SER A 49 3.40 7.72 4.91
C SER A 49 2.16 7.02 4.38
N PHE A 50 2.34 6.21 3.32
CA PHE A 50 1.29 5.50 2.61
C PHE A 50 1.88 4.30 1.87
N VAL A 51 1.02 3.48 1.29
CA VAL A 51 1.42 2.33 0.47
C VAL A 51 0.72 2.41 -0.88
N LEU A 52 1.46 2.13 -1.94
CA LEU A 52 0.91 1.92 -3.27
C LEU A 52 0.64 0.43 -3.47
N VAL A 53 -0.59 0.09 -3.81
CA VAL A 53 -0.98 -1.28 -4.19
C VAL A 53 -1.22 -1.32 -5.69
N VAL A 54 -0.48 -2.18 -6.38
CA VAL A 54 -0.61 -2.37 -7.82
C VAL A 54 -1.49 -3.59 -8.09
N GLU A 55 -2.64 -3.33 -8.69
CA GLU A 55 -3.64 -4.33 -9.09
C GLU A 55 -3.57 -4.53 -10.61
N LYS A 56 -3.43 -5.79 -11.03
CA LYS A 56 -3.59 -6.19 -12.42
C LYS A 56 -5.05 -6.55 -12.67
N LEU A 57 -5.69 -5.79 -13.57
CA LEU A 57 -7.09 -5.99 -13.91
C LEU A 57 -7.21 -7.18 -14.88
N LYS A 58 -8.12 -8.12 -14.56
CA LYS A 58 -8.55 -9.13 -15.54
C LYS A 58 -9.26 -8.40 -16.69
N LYS A 59 -8.95 -8.84 -17.91
CA LYS A 59 -9.39 -8.20 -19.15
C LYS A 59 -10.90 -8.31 -19.31
#